data_AF-A0A9P5SZ83-F1
#
_entry.id   AF-A0A9P5SZ83-F1
#
_cell.length_a   1.000
_cell.length_b   1.000
_cell.length_c   1.000
_cell.angle_alpha   90.00
_cell.angle_beta   90.00
_cell.angle_gamma   90.00
#
_symmetry.space_group_name_H-M   'P 1'
#
loop_
_entity.id
_entity.type
_entity.pdbx_description
1 polymer ?
#
loop_
_entity_poly.entity_id
_entity_poly.type
_entity_poly.pdbx_seq_one_letter_code
_entity_poly.pdbx_strand_id
1 'polypeptide(L)'
;MDKTQHFRLTGTNAVEKIPYGHVDGYNVIYWEDIERVFPGAKHIKCDGAIVNLLRGSDRKRIEPDCIKHHPDVVLDVVVSSSDENTSAAVGRTMDATDASTAEHIVEDLQVARPSDASNSSTRTCIPSRTTILPSAGTLSDFKSEPMASLPLKQVDDVGLAQKLLMESKFEQQLILSHSSSAHEQACGITDVSEPLIQVIKDGAVRLHELSVNVSEIKDTTAVILELVSMNNKLMFENNQLASKNNQLASENKIQLAQITLLQLDIASKQEDLASKQEEMKELQKQALDRLAQLQNGVQAILTQTYELHEYPIPRLFIVLPDDRSSWNPLDFFSNKFRLYFLCECGEHTKATKSNIPHRIHLAKHEGYDIERPNEFFQQYGSYVLTILKML
;
A
#
# COMPACT_ATOMS: atom_id res chain seq x y z
N MET A 1 -0.40 18.55 11.55
CA MET A 1 0.34 17.35 11.16
C MET A 1 1.78 17.56 11.55
N ASP A 2 2.35 16.66 12.33
CA ASP A 2 3.72 16.78 12.80
C ASP A 2 4.66 16.63 11.61
N LYS A 3 5.54 17.62 11.40
CA LYS A 3 6.49 17.66 10.29
C LYS A 3 7.68 16.76 10.60
N THR A 4 7.47 15.44 10.56
CA THR A 4 8.46 14.44 10.95
C THR A 4 8.69 13.38 9.89
N GLN A 5 9.93 12.95 9.74
CA GLN A 5 10.34 11.76 8.99
C GLN A 5 10.48 10.58 9.96
N HIS A 6 10.06 9.39 9.50
CA HIS A 6 10.23 8.14 10.26
C HIS A 6 11.54 7.43 9.88
N PHE A 7 12.28 7.01 10.89
CA PHE A 7 13.54 6.27 10.75
C PHE A 7 13.50 5.01 11.61
N ARG A 8 14.21 3.95 11.21
CA ARG A 8 14.45 2.77 12.04
C ARG A 8 15.91 2.33 11.93
N LEU A 9 16.45 1.72 12.97
CA LEU A 9 17.78 1.11 12.89
C LEU A 9 17.68 -0.19 12.09
N THR A 10 18.60 -0.40 11.13
CA THR A 10 18.60 -1.60 10.27
C THR A 10 18.61 -2.87 11.11
N GLY A 11 17.62 -3.74 10.92
CA GLY A 11 17.45 -4.97 11.69
C GLY A 11 16.58 -4.84 12.95
N THR A 12 16.04 -3.65 13.23
CA THR A 12 15.12 -3.41 14.34
C THR A 12 13.73 -2.98 13.85
N ASN A 13 12.71 -3.18 14.68
CA ASN A 13 11.33 -2.75 14.41
C ASN A 13 10.98 -1.40 15.09
N ALA A 14 11.92 -0.81 15.83
CA ALA A 14 11.69 0.46 16.53
C ALA A 14 11.77 1.62 15.53
N VAL A 15 10.74 2.46 15.52
CA VAL A 15 10.63 3.61 14.62
C VAL A 15 10.73 4.90 15.43
N GLU A 16 11.71 5.72 15.09
CA GLU A 16 11.93 7.05 15.66
C GLU A 16 11.46 8.14 14.70
N LYS A 17 11.02 9.27 15.26
CA LYS A 17 10.52 10.42 14.51
C LYS A 17 11.50 11.59 14.62
N ILE A 18 11.98 12.08 13.49
CA ILE A 18 12.90 13.23 13.44
C ILE A 18 12.22 14.37 12.70
N PRO A 19 12.17 15.59 13.26
CA PRO A 19 11.59 16.74 12.56
C PRO A 19 12.40 17.09 11.32
N TYR A 20 11.73 17.58 10.27
CA TYR A 20 12.40 18.09 9.07
C TYR A 20 12.29 19.60 8.97
N GLY A 21 13.34 20.24 8.44
CA GLY A 21 13.41 21.66 8.11
C GLY A 21 13.03 21.94 6.66
N HIS A 22 13.12 23.21 6.25
CA HIS A 22 12.87 23.64 4.87
C HIS A 22 14.04 24.49 4.37
N VAL A 23 14.69 24.05 3.29
CA VAL A 23 15.86 24.72 2.69
C VAL A 23 15.70 24.72 1.18
N ASP A 24 15.79 25.90 0.55
CA ASP A 24 15.70 26.09 -0.91
C ASP A 24 14.50 25.40 -1.59
N GLY A 25 13.34 25.40 -0.91
CA GLY A 25 12.12 24.78 -1.43
C GLY A 25 11.99 23.28 -1.15
N TYR A 26 12.99 22.66 -0.50
CA TYR A 26 12.97 21.24 -0.16
C TYR A 26 12.74 21.05 1.34
N ASN A 27 11.94 20.03 1.68
CA ASN A 27 11.88 19.51 3.04
C ASN A 27 13.10 18.62 3.27
N VAL A 28 13.91 18.94 4.28
CA VAL A 28 15.21 18.29 4.53
C VAL A 28 15.35 17.85 5.98
N ILE A 29 16.01 16.72 6.21
CA ILE A 29 16.42 16.27 7.55
C ILE A 29 17.93 16.50 7.69
N TYR A 30 18.34 17.21 8.73
CA TYR A 30 19.75 17.46 9.01
C TYR A 30 20.43 16.21 9.53
N TRP A 31 21.63 15.93 9.03
CA TRP A 31 22.41 14.76 9.44
C TRP A 31 22.72 14.77 10.93
N GLU A 32 22.96 15.95 11.52
CA GLU A 32 23.20 16.12 12.96
C GLU A 32 22.02 15.63 13.82
N ASP A 33 20.78 15.83 13.36
CA ASP A 33 19.60 15.35 14.08
C ASP A 33 19.46 13.82 13.97
N ILE A 34 19.87 13.25 12.84
CA ILE A 34 19.92 11.80 12.63
C ILE A 34 20.99 11.18 13.54
N GLU A 35 22.18 11.76 13.60
CA GLU A 35 23.28 11.29 14.45
C GLU A 35 22.97 11.44 15.93
N ARG A 36 22.19 12.47 16.33
CA ARG A 36 21.71 12.62 17.71
C ARG A 36 20.78 11.48 18.14
N VAL A 37 19.92 11.00 17.24
CA VAL A 37 18.98 9.89 17.52
C VAL A 37 19.63 8.52 17.33
N PHE A 38 20.53 8.40 16.35
CA PHE A 38 21.26 7.17 16.03
C PHE A 38 22.78 7.43 16.06
N PRO A 39 23.41 7.42 17.25
CA PRO A 39 24.85 7.64 17.37
C PRO A 39 25.66 6.65 16.52
N GLY A 40 26.56 7.17 15.69
CA GLY A 40 27.38 6.36 14.78
C GLY A 40 26.72 6.00 13.45
N ALA A 41 25.61 6.67 13.09
CA ALA A 41 25.01 6.57 11.77
C ALA A 41 26.06 6.82 10.66
N LYS A 42 26.13 5.91 9.68
CA LYS A 42 27.10 5.96 8.58
C LYS A 42 26.43 6.31 7.26
N HIS A 43 25.29 5.68 6.97
CA HIS A 43 24.47 5.95 5.79
C HIS A 43 23.03 5.53 6.04
N ILE A 44 22.14 6.00 5.17
CA ILE A 44 20.70 5.76 5.24
C ILE A 44 20.29 4.97 4.01
N LYS A 45 19.34 4.04 4.15
CA LYS A 45 18.76 3.27 3.06
C LYS A 45 17.25 3.53 2.95
N CYS A 46 16.76 3.54 1.72
CA CYS A 46 15.35 3.57 1.37
C CYS A 46 15.10 2.36 0.46
N ASP A 47 14.33 1.38 0.93
CA ASP A 47 14.06 0.13 0.19
C ASP A 47 15.34 -0.57 -0.32
N GLY A 48 16.39 -0.56 0.50
CA GLY A 48 17.70 -1.16 0.19
C GLY A 48 18.65 -0.27 -0.62
N ALA A 49 18.18 0.82 -1.24
CA ALA A 49 19.03 1.78 -1.95
C ALA A 49 19.60 2.84 -0.99
N ILE A 50 20.87 3.23 -1.16
CA ILE A 50 21.51 4.26 -0.32
C ILE A 50 20.93 5.64 -0.66
N VAL A 51 20.46 6.36 0.36
CA VAL A 51 20.00 7.74 0.25
C VAL A 51 21.22 8.66 0.24
N ASN A 52 21.37 9.39 -0.85
CA ASN A 52 22.47 10.35 -1.00
C ASN A 52 22.19 11.65 -0.23
N LEU A 53 23.25 12.26 0.31
CA LEU A 53 23.20 13.61 0.85
C LEU A 53 22.85 14.62 -0.25
N LEU A 54 22.05 15.62 0.11
CA LEU A 54 21.56 16.64 -0.80
C LEU A 54 22.73 17.50 -1.30
N ARG A 55 22.70 17.79 -2.60
CA ARG A 55 23.68 18.67 -3.25
C ARG A 55 22.96 19.88 -3.81
N GLY A 56 23.59 21.05 -3.68
CA GLY A 56 23.10 22.30 -4.22
C GLY A 56 23.15 22.32 -5.76
N SER A 57 22.66 23.42 -6.34
CA SER A 57 22.70 23.66 -7.78
C SER A 57 24.13 23.67 -8.36
N ASP A 58 25.13 23.98 -7.55
CA ASP A 58 26.56 23.96 -7.86
C ASP A 58 27.20 22.56 -7.74
N ARG A 59 26.40 21.52 -7.46
CA ARG A 59 26.82 20.13 -7.18
C ARG A 59 27.69 19.96 -5.93
N LYS A 60 27.87 20.99 -5.10
CA LYS A 60 28.50 20.87 -3.79
C LYS A 60 27.49 20.35 -2.78
N ARG A 61 27.99 19.72 -1.71
CA ARG A 61 27.12 19.33 -0.59
C ARG A 61 26.62 20.60 0.09
N ILE A 62 25.34 20.60 0.46
CA ILE A 62 24.76 21.67 1.25
C ILE A 62 25.27 21.51 2.68
N GLU A 63 25.81 22.58 3.26
CA GLU A 63 26.21 22.61 4.67
C GLU A 63 25.13 23.33 5.50
N PRO A 64 24.65 22.75 6.61
CA PRO A 64 25.01 21.43 7.14
C PRO A 64 24.47 20.26 6.30
N ASP A 65 25.18 19.12 6.34
CA ASP A 65 24.83 17.90 5.59
C ASP A 65 23.38 17.51 5.90
N CYS A 66 22.59 17.27 4.84
CA CYS A 66 21.18 16.94 4.98
C CYS A 66 20.72 15.95 3.90
N ILE A 67 19.60 15.27 4.16
CA ILE A 67 18.92 14.40 3.20
C ILE A 67 17.52 14.95 2.88
N LYS A 68 16.99 14.57 1.71
CA LYS A 68 15.63 14.92 1.31
C LYS A 68 14.61 14.18 2.18
N HIS A 69 13.48 14.82 2.50
CA HIS A 69 12.33 14.17 3.12
C HIS A 69 11.64 13.18 2.17
N HIS A 70 11.31 12.00 2.68
CA HIS A 70 10.62 10.91 2.01
C HIS A 70 9.27 10.64 2.71
N PRO A 71 8.18 11.29 2.28
CA PRO A 71 6.87 11.14 2.91
C PRO A 71 6.42 9.68 2.86
N ASP A 72 5.78 9.22 3.94
CA ASP A 72 5.17 7.89 4.07
C ASP A 72 6.14 6.70 3.96
N VAL A 73 7.45 6.95 4.00
CA VAL A 73 8.49 5.91 3.98
C VAL A 73 9.25 5.89 5.31
N VAL A 74 9.57 4.70 5.81
CA VAL A 74 10.47 4.53 6.96
C VAL A 74 11.88 4.30 6.44
N LEU A 75 12.80 5.21 6.76
CA LEU A 75 14.19 5.11 6.31
C LEU A 75 15.02 4.24 7.26
N ASP A 76 15.87 3.38 6.68
CA ASP A 76 16.74 2.47 7.41
C ASP A 76 18.09 3.12 7.71
N VAL A 77 18.42 3.32 8.98
CA VAL A 77 19.72 3.87 9.42
C VAL A 77 20.70 2.71 9.59
N VAL A 78 21.87 2.82 8.99
CA VAL A 78 22.98 1.87 9.16
C VAL A 78 24.03 2.51 10.06
N VAL A 79 24.21 1.96 11.25
CA VAL A 79 25.21 2.39 12.24
C VAL A 79 26.47 1.53 12.09
N SER A 80 27.64 2.13 12.28
CA SER A 80 28.89 1.36 12.33
C SER A 80 28.92 0.55 13.62
N SER A 81 28.85 -0.78 13.53
CA SER A 81 29.11 -1.63 14.70
C SER A 81 30.55 -1.41 15.15
N SER A 82 30.75 -0.92 16.36
CA SER A 82 32.06 -0.66 16.99
C SER A 82 32.94 -1.92 17.10
N ASP A 83 32.39 -3.10 16.81
CA ASP A 83 32.97 -4.37 17.22
C ASP A 83 33.83 -5.05 16.15
N GLU A 84 33.96 -4.48 14.94
CA GLU A 84 34.77 -5.08 13.86
C GLU A 84 36.29 -4.81 13.95
N ASN A 85 36.78 -4.10 14.97
CA ASN A 85 38.19 -3.69 15.01
C ASN A 85 39.08 -4.37 16.08
N THR A 86 38.64 -5.48 16.71
CA THR A 86 39.43 -6.11 17.81
C THR A 86 39.73 -7.61 17.64
N SER A 87 39.77 -8.15 16.41
CA SER A 87 40.05 -9.59 16.21
C SER A 87 41.12 -9.95 15.16
N ALA A 88 41.90 -8.99 14.65
CA ALA A 88 42.94 -9.25 13.64
C ALA A 88 44.39 -8.96 14.08
N ALA A 89 44.70 -8.93 15.37
CA ALA A 89 46.07 -8.67 15.86
C ALA A 89 46.47 -9.54 17.07
N VAL A 90 46.38 -10.87 16.95
CA VAL A 90 47.20 -11.78 17.77
C VAL A 90 47.63 -12.95 16.90
N GLY A 91 48.93 -13.02 16.61
CA GLY A 91 49.56 -14.23 16.08
C GLY A 91 50.50 -14.00 14.90
N ARG A 92 51.66 -13.38 15.15
CA ARG A 92 52.96 -13.82 14.60
C ARG A 92 54.10 -13.07 15.29
N THR A 93 54.58 -13.68 16.35
CA THR A 93 55.91 -13.46 16.93
C THR A 93 56.98 -14.07 16.03
N MET A 94 58.02 -13.27 15.80
CA MET A 94 59.43 -13.62 15.61
C MET A 94 59.81 -14.68 14.55
N ASP A 95 60.51 -14.24 13.51
CA ASP A 95 61.90 -14.69 13.36
C ASP A 95 62.76 -13.62 12.67
N ALA A 96 64.00 -13.48 13.14
CA ALA A 96 64.99 -12.53 12.69
C ALA A 96 66.08 -13.27 11.93
N THR A 97 66.42 -12.83 10.71
CA THR A 97 67.77 -13.04 10.17
C THR A 97 68.10 -12.06 9.04
N ASP A 98 69.41 -11.87 8.91
CA ASP A 98 70.17 -10.78 8.34
C ASP A 98 70.18 -10.57 6.81
N ALA A 99 70.41 -9.30 6.48
CA ALA A 99 71.36 -8.73 5.52
C ALA A 99 71.41 -9.15 4.02
N SER A 100 71.39 -8.07 3.22
CA SER A 100 72.22 -7.81 2.02
C SER A 100 71.92 -8.57 0.72
N THR A 101 71.54 -7.82 -0.31
CA THR A 101 72.36 -7.46 -1.50
C THR A 101 71.45 -7.14 -2.69
N ALA A 102 71.94 -6.24 -3.54
CA ALA A 102 71.25 -5.57 -4.64
C ALA A 102 70.94 -6.44 -5.87
N GLU A 103 70.07 -5.85 -6.72
CA GLU A 103 70.06 -5.88 -8.19
C GLU A 103 69.30 -7.00 -8.98
N HIS A 104 68.33 -6.49 -9.76
CA HIS A 104 68.12 -6.70 -11.21
C HIS A 104 67.33 -7.93 -11.74
N ILE A 105 66.45 -7.63 -12.73
CA ILE A 105 66.02 -8.43 -13.91
C ILE A 105 64.70 -9.25 -13.86
N VAL A 106 63.69 -8.71 -14.59
CA VAL A 106 62.87 -9.27 -15.71
C VAL A 106 61.82 -10.39 -15.48
N GLU A 107 60.67 -10.15 -16.14
CA GLU A 107 59.57 -11.01 -16.66
C GLU A 107 59.29 -12.38 -16.03
N ASP A 108 58.02 -12.62 -15.68
CA ASP A 108 57.17 -13.49 -16.51
C ASP A 108 55.70 -13.43 -16.11
N LEU A 109 54.84 -13.23 -17.11
CA LEU A 109 53.38 -13.16 -17.01
C LEU A 109 52.82 -14.44 -17.65
N GLN A 110 52.50 -15.45 -16.85
CA GLN A 110 51.85 -16.66 -17.34
C GLN A 110 50.33 -16.57 -17.21
N VAL A 111 49.72 -16.68 -18.40
CA VAL A 111 48.30 -16.74 -18.73
C VAL A 111 47.69 -18.05 -18.20
N ALA A 112 46.66 -17.95 -17.36
CA ALA A 112 45.80 -19.07 -16.99
C ALA A 112 44.65 -19.22 -18.00
N ARG A 113 44.57 -20.37 -18.67
CA ARG A 113 43.40 -20.87 -19.40
C ARG A 113 42.36 -21.42 -18.40
N PRO A 114 41.04 -21.27 -18.65
CA PRO A 114 40.04 -22.12 -18.03
C PRO A 114 39.66 -23.29 -18.95
N SER A 115 39.66 -24.47 -18.34
CA SER A 115 39.33 -25.77 -18.88
C SER A 115 37.82 -25.99 -18.96
N ASP A 116 37.40 -26.65 -20.04
CA ASP A 116 36.08 -27.24 -20.20
C ASP A 116 35.79 -28.31 -19.14
N ALA A 117 34.58 -28.28 -18.58
CA ALA A 117 34.01 -29.40 -17.83
C ALA A 117 32.53 -29.56 -18.17
N SER A 118 32.28 -30.57 -18.98
CA SER A 118 31.03 -31.27 -19.24
C SER A 118 30.39 -31.86 -17.98
N ASN A 119 29.06 -31.79 -17.88
CA ASN A 119 28.13 -32.73 -17.22
C ASN A 119 26.70 -32.16 -17.36
N SER A 120 25.60 -32.87 -17.49
CA SER A 120 25.28 -34.28 -17.70
C SER A 120 23.80 -34.31 -18.08
N SER A 121 23.39 -35.18 -18.99
CA SER A 121 22.01 -35.41 -19.37
C SER A 121 21.14 -35.95 -18.22
N THR A 122 19.95 -35.38 -18.04
CA THR A 122 18.81 -36.10 -17.46
C THR A 122 17.55 -35.82 -18.28
N ARG A 123 17.10 -36.88 -18.95
CA ARG A 123 15.81 -37.05 -19.60
C ARG A 123 14.68 -36.79 -18.60
N THR A 124 13.63 -36.05 -18.99
CA THR A 124 12.27 -36.37 -18.56
C THR A 124 11.26 -36.02 -19.64
N CYS A 125 10.22 -36.84 -19.72
CA CYS A 125 9.39 -37.14 -20.86
C CYS A 125 8.23 -36.17 -21.13
N ILE A 126 7.86 -36.12 -22.40
CA ILE A 126 6.63 -35.57 -23.00
C ILE A 126 5.40 -36.38 -22.56
N PRO A 127 4.21 -35.74 -22.45
CA PRO A 127 3.04 -36.23 -23.18
C PRO A 127 2.39 -35.10 -24.00
N SER A 128 2.31 -35.20 -25.33
CA SER A 128 1.15 -35.67 -26.12
C SER A 128 -0.12 -34.88 -25.78
N ARG A 129 -0.41 -33.76 -26.46
CA ARG A 129 -1.20 -33.65 -27.72
C ARG A 129 -2.54 -34.41 -27.65
N THR A 130 -3.61 -33.68 -27.36
CA THR A 130 -4.98 -34.05 -27.75
C THR A 130 -5.61 -32.90 -28.53
N THR A 131 -5.88 -33.20 -29.79
CA THR A 131 -6.66 -32.47 -30.80
C THR A 131 -8.13 -32.43 -30.42
N ILE A 132 -8.80 -31.26 -30.40
CA ILE A 132 -10.24 -31.13 -30.73
C ILE A 132 -10.49 -29.78 -31.45
N LEU A 133 -11.21 -29.89 -32.57
CA LEU A 133 -11.69 -28.88 -33.51
C LEU A 133 -12.76 -27.92 -32.92
N PRO A 134 -13.12 -26.84 -33.64
CA PRO A 134 -13.98 -25.77 -33.16
C PRO A 134 -15.46 -26.05 -33.42
N SER A 135 -16.32 -25.65 -32.47
CA SER A 135 -17.76 -25.53 -32.70
C SER A 135 -18.20 -24.10 -32.46
N ALA A 136 -18.69 -23.50 -33.54
CA ALA A 136 -19.56 -22.35 -33.51
C ALA A 136 -20.81 -22.63 -32.66
N GLY A 137 -21.22 -21.64 -31.88
CA GLY A 137 -22.48 -21.64 -31.13
C GLY A 137 -22.68 -20.28 -30.49
N THR A 138 -23.26 -19.34 -31.22
CA THR A 138 -24.66 -18.89 -31.07
C THR A 138 -24.82 -17.83 -29.99
N LEU A 139 -25.22 -16.65 -30.46
CA LEU A 139 -25.75 -15.54 -29.69
C LEU A 139 -26.79 -16.02 -28.67
N SER A 140 -26.65 -15.57 -27.43
CA SER A 140 -27.80 -15.33 -26.57
C SER A 140 -27.54 -14.08 -25.74
N ASP A 141 -28.32 -13.05 -26.07
CA ASP A 141 -28.66 -11.89 -25.27
C ASP A 141 -28.68 -12.18 -23.76
N PHE A 142 -27.80 -11.52 -23.00
CA PHE A 142 -28.09 -11.20 -21.61
C PHE A 142 -28.45 -9.71 -21.54
N LYS A 143 -29.75 -9.50 -21.73
CA LYS A 143 -30.49 -8.29 -21.43
C LYS A 143 -30.23 -7.91 -19.97
N SER A 144 -29.41 -6.89 -19.76
CA SER A 144 -29.25 -6.23 -18.47
C SER A 144 -30.56 -5.55 -18.08
N GLU A 145 -31.28 -6.13 -17.13
CA GLU A 145 -32.44 -5.49 -16.49
C GLU A 145 -31.97 -4.36 -15.56
N PRO A 146 -32.70 -3.23 -15.50
CA PRO A 146 -32.41 -2.13 -14.61
C PRO A 146 -32.88 -2.49 -13.19
N MET A 147 -31.97 -2.40 -12.22
CA MET A 147 -32.33 -2.48 -10.80
C MET A 147 -33.28 -1.33 -10.47
N ALA A 148 -34.55 -1.69 -10.31
CA ALA A 148 -35.64 -0.80 -9.95
C ALA A 148 -35.38 -0.16 -8.58
N SER A 149 -35.47 1.16 -8.56
CA SER A 149 -35.64 2.00 -7.38
C SER A 149 -36.77 1.48 -6.50
N LEU A 150 -36.47 1.17 -5.24
CA LEU A 150 -37.47 0.93 -4.21
C LEU A 150 -38.13 2.27 -3.81
N PRO A 151 -39.47 2.34 -3.74
CA PRO A 151 -40.16 3.55 -3.33
C PRO A 151 -40.10 3.70 -1.80
N LEU A 152 -39.67 4.87 -1.33
CA LEU A 152 -39.98 5.35 0.01
C LEU A 152 -41.50 5.38 0.17
N LYS A 153 -42.04 4.45 0.96
CA LYS A 153 -43.39 4.61 1.53
C LYS A 153 -43.31 5.68 2.60
N GLN A 154 -43.72 6.88 2.21
CA GLN A 154 -44.16 7.95 3.08
C GLN A 154 -45.39 7.44 3.84
N VAL A 155 -45.23 7.23 5.14
CA VAL A 155 -46.36 7.00 6.05
C VAL A 155 -46.73 8.36 6.58
N ASP A 156 -47.79 8.91 6.01
CA ASP A 156 -48.59 9.94 6.68
C ASP A 156 -49.23 9.28 7.90
N ASP A 157 -48.91 9.77 9.10
CA ASP A 157 -49.77 9.55 10.25
C ASP A 157 -50.20 10.89 10.83
N VAL A 158 -51.52 11.05 10.80
CA VAL A 158 -52.29 12.23 11.16
C VAL A 158 -52.64 12.10 12.63
N GLY A 159 -52.26 13.11 13.40
CA GLY A 159 -53.05 13.66 14.50
C GLY A 159 -53.38 12.74 15.68
N LEU A 160 -52.73 12.97 16.82
CA LEU A 160 -53.40 12.84 18.11
C LEU A 160 -52.64 13.61 19.21
N ALA A 161 -52.67 14.95 19.14
CA ALA A 161 -52.20 15.82 20.22
C ALA A 161 -53.29 16.83 20.60
N GLN A 162 -54.46 16.32 20.98
CA GLN A 162 -55.50 17.12 21.64
C GLN A 162 -56.43 16.25 22.48
N LYS A 163 -55.96 15.81 23.65
CA LYS A 163 -56.80 15.48 24.80
C LYS A 163 -55.90 15.12 25.97
N LEU A 164 -55.80 16.02 26.95
CA LEU A 164 -55.69 15.76 28.39
C LEU A 164 -55.28 17.06 29.09
N LEU A 165 -56.15 18.06 28.99
CA LEU A 165 -56.10 19.27 29.80
C LEU A 165 -57.53 19.77 30.00
N MET A 166 -58.35 18.95 30.65
CA MET A 166 -59.61 19.33 31.31
C MET A 166 -60.08 18.15 32.14
N GLU A 167 -59.82 18.21 33.45
CA GLU A 167 -60.70 17.72 34.52
C GLU A 167 -60.01 18.01 35.87
N SER A 168 -60.21 19.22 36.36
CA SER A 168 -59.91 19.61 37.74
C SER A 168 -60.98 20.59 38.20
N LYS A 169 -62.21 20.10 38.34
CA LYS A 169 -63.28 20.73 39.12
C LYS A 169 -64.32 19.66 39.49
N PHE A 170 -64.26 19.13 40.70
CA PHE A 170 -65.43 18.93 41.56
C PHE A 170 -64.99 18.40 42.93
N GLU A 171 -65.82 18.62 43.95
CA GLU A 171 -65.63 18.21 45.37
C GLU A 171 -64.78 19.14 46.27
N GLN A 172 -65.25 20.39 46.41
CA GLN A 172 -65.31 21.02 47.74
C GLN A 172 -66.72 21.60 47.93
N GLN A 173 -67.65 20.78 48.40
CA GLN A 173 -68.93 21.21 48.97
C GLN A 173 -69.54 20.03 49.77
N LEU A 174 -70.14 20.34 50.93
CA LEU A 174 -70.52 19.46 52.07
C LEU A 174 -69.32 19.11 52.96
N ILE A 175 -69.20 19.60 54.21
CA ILE A 175 -70.17 19.60 55.31
C ILE A 175 -69.91 20.85 56.17
N LEU A 176 -70.89 21.74 56.32
CA LEU A 176 -70.98 22.71 57.42
C LEU A 176 -72.40 23.29 57.47
N SER A 177 -73.33 22.56 58.08
CA SER A 177 -74.58 23.11 58.61
C SER A 177 -75.23 22.12 59.58
N HIS A 178 -75.94 22.67 60.58
CA HIS A 178 -76.56 22.06 61.76
C HIS A 178 -75.57 21.88 62.94
N SER A 179 -75.76 22.50 64.11
CA SER A 179 -76.98 22.95 64.77
C SER A 179 -76.70 24.09 65.78
N SER A 180 -77.67 25.00 65.89
CA SER A 180 -77.82 25.97 66.98
C SER A 180 -79.27 25.91 67.48
N SER A 181 -79.44 26.20 68.77
CA SER A 181 -80.69 26.57 69.46
C SER A 181 -81.66 25.46 69.86
N ALA A 182 -81.88 25.25 71.17
CA ALA A 182 -82.99 25.90 71.89
C ALA A 182 -82.98 25.55 73.40
N HIS A 183 -83.76 26.35 74.12
CA HIS A 183 -83.77 26.69 75.55
C HIS A 183 -84.60 25.73 76.44
N GLU A 184 -84.36 25.86 77.76
CA GLU A 184 -85.19 25.56 78.95
C GLU A 184 -86.60 24.96 78.80
N GLN A 185 -86.91 23.93 79.63
CA GLN A 185 -87.98 24.03 80.65
C GLN A 185 -87.89 22.88 81.69
N ALA A 186 -88.27 23.19 82.93
CA ALA A 186 -88.10 22.39 84.15
C ALA A 186 -89.33 21.52 84.53
N CYS A 187 -89.09 20.62 85.49
CA CYS A 187 -90.02 19.96 86.45
C CYS A 187 -90.92 18.79 85.99
N GLY A 188 -90.79 17.67 86.73
CA GLY A 188 -91.72 16.53 86.71
C GLY A 188 -91.03 15.19 87.01
N ILE A 189 -90.56 14.99 88.24
CA ILE A 189 -89.87 13.77 88.71
C ILE A 189 -90.91 12.85 89.40
N THR A 190 -90.68 11.53 89.25
CA THR A 190 -91.32 10.33 89.87
C THR A 190 -92.62 9.79 89.24
N ASP A 191 -92.51 8.96 88.17
CA ASP A 191 -93.12 7.61 88.04
C ASP A 191 -93.00 6.99 86.63
N VAL A 192 -91.79 6.97 86.03
CA VAL A 192 -91.56 6.37 84.69
C VAL A 192 -90.28 5.51 84.63
N SER A 193 -89.78 5.04 85.77
CA SER A 193 -88.45 4.44 85.85
C SER A 193 -88.31 3.10 85.10
N GLU A 194 -89.35 2.27 85.01
CA GLU A 194 -89.22 0.92 84.44
C GLU A 194 -89.19 0.83 82.90
N PRO A 195 -90.11 1.46 82.15
CA PRO A 195 -90.06 1.48 80.69
C PRO A 195 -88.82 2.18 80.15
N LEU A 196 -88.37 3.23 80.85
CA LEU A 196 -87.15 3.96 80.54
C LEU A 196 -85.92 3.06 80.70
N ILE A 197 -85.86 2.25 81.76
CA ILE A 197 -84.77 1.28 81.98
C ILE A 197 -84.73 0.24 80.86
N GLN A 198 -85.88 -0.22 80.34
CA GLN A 198 -85.90 -1.19 79.23
C GLN A 198 -85.47 -0.56 77.89
N VAL A 199 -85.90 0.67 77.59
CA VAL A 199 -85.43 1.41 76.41
C VAL A 199 -83.93 1.71 76.50
N ILE A 200 -83.42 1.99 77.70
CA ILE A 200 -81.98 2.17 77.95
C ILE A 200 -81.23 0.84 77.73
N LYS A 201 -81.79 -0.30 78.14
CA LYS A 201 -81.18 -1.62 77.92
C LYS A 201 -81.14 -2.01 76.44
N ASP A 202 -82.24 -1.86 75.70
CA ASP A 202 -82.27 -2.16 74.27
C ASP A 202 -81.41 -1.17 73.46
N GLY A 203 -81.37 0.09 73.89
CA GLY A 203 -80.45 1.10 73.37
C GLY A 203 -78.99 0.73 73.59
N ALA A 204 -78.64 0.18 74.76
CA ALA A 204 -77.28 -0.29 75.06
C ALA A 204 -76.88 -1.49 74.19
N VAL A 205 -77.79 -2.43 73.90
CA VAL A 205 -77.53 -3.56 73.00
C VAL A 205 -77.29 -3.06 71.57
N ARG A 206 -78.11 -2.14 71.05
CA ARG A 206 -77.91 -1.54 69.72
C ARG A 206 -76.63 -0.70 69.63
N LEU A 207 -76.27 0.02 70.70
CA LEU A 207 -75.00 0.74 70.77
C LEU A 207 -73.80 -0.21 70.77
N HIS A 208 -73.91 -1.38 71.43
CA HIS A 208 -72.86 -2.41 71.37
C HIS A 208 -72.75 -3.01 69.96
N GLU A 209 -73.87 -3.33 69.30
CA GLU A 209 -73.87 -3.85 67.92
C GLU A 209 -73.31 -2.84 66.91
N LEU A 210 -73.69 -1.56 67.04
CA LEU A 210 -73.07 -0.46 66.29
C LEU A 210 -71.58 -0.32 66.60
N SER A 211 -71.16 -0.50 67.85
CA SER A 211 -69.74 -0.45 68.23
C SER A 211 -68.94 -1.58 67.58
N VAL A 212 -69.49 -2.79 67.47
CA VAL A 212 -68.87 -3.92 66.79
C VAL A 212 -68.75 -3.64 65.28
N ASN A 213 -69.83 -3.19 64.64
CA ASN A 213 -69.82 -2.84 63.21
C ASN A 213 -68.84 -1.71 62.89
N VAL A 214 -68.71 -0.71 63.79
CA VAL A 214 -67.70 0.36 63.65
C VAL A 214 -66.28 -0.20 63.75
N SER A 215 -66.04 -1.22 64.57
CA SER A 215 -64.73 -1.90 64.63
C SER A 215 -64.42 -2.62 63.31
N GLU A 216 -65.37 -3.38 62.75
CA GLU A 216 -65.19 -4.06 61.46
C GLU A 216 -64.99 -3.08 60.30
N ILE A 217 -65.68 -1.93 60.33
CA ILE A 217 -65.48 -0.85 59.35
C ILE A 217 -64.06 -0.26 59.48
N LYS A 218 -63.54 -0.11 60.70
CA LYS A 218 -62.16 0.37 60.88
C LYS A 218 -61.15 -0.63 60.31
N ASP A 219 -61.34 -1.92 60.55
CA ASP A 219 -60.45 -2.97 60.06
C ASP A 219 -60.48 -3.05 58.51
N THR A 220 -61.67 -2.98 57.90
CA THR A 220 -61.81 -2.95 56.43
C THR A 220 -61.20 -1.68 55.83
N THR A 221 -61.35 -0.52 56.48
CA THR A 221 -60.73 0.73 56.03
C THR A 221 -59.20 0.64 56.05
N ALA A 222 -58.62 -0.02 57.06
CA ALA A 222 -57.17 -0.26 57.13
C ALA A 222 -56.68 -1.12 55.94
N VAL A 223 -57.39 -2.19 55.61
CA VAL A 223 -57.08 -3.04 54.45
C VAL A 223 -57.18 -2.28 53.13
N ILE A 224 -58.18 -1.40 52.96
CA ILE A 224 -58.32 -0.56 51.76
C ILE A 224 -57.13 0.40 51.63
N LEU A 225 -56.67 1.02 52.72
CA LEU A 225 -55.50 1.91 52.69
C LEU A 225 -54.22 1.16 52.32
N GLU A 226 -54.04 -0.07 52.80
CA GLU A 226 -52.91 -0.93 52.37
C GLU A 226 -52.98 -1.28 50.88
N LEU A 227 -54.16 -1.64 50.37
CA LEU A 227 -54.37 -1.91 48.94
C LEU A 227 -54.08 -0.68 48.07
N VAL A 228 -54.53 0.51 48.48
CA VAL A 228 -54.25 1.76 47.77
C VAL A 228 -52.75 2.08 47.79
N SER A 229 -52.10 1.90 48.94
CA SER A 229 -50.65 2.05 49.07
C SER A 229 -49.89 1.11 48.13
N MET A 230 -50.31 -0.16 48.07
CA MET A 230 -49.73 -1.17 47.20
C MET A 230 -49.98 -0.86 45.71
N ASN A 231 -51.17 -0.39 45.36
CA ASN A 231 -51.49 0.00 43.99
C ASN A 231 -50.67 1.22 43.54
N ASN A 232 -50.47 2.20 44.43
CA ASN A 232 -49.59 3.35 44.16
C ASN A 232 -48.14 2.90 43.96
N LYS A 233 -47.67 1.95 44.78
CA LYS A 233 -46.34 1.36 44.63
C LYS A 233 -46.18 0.64 43.28
N LEU A 234 -47.16 -0.18 42.90
CA LEU A 234 -47.17 -0.87 41.60
C LEU A 234 -47.18 0.11 40.44
N MET A 235 -47.99 1.17 40.50
CA MET A 235 -48.02 2.22 39.48
C MET A 235 -46.66 2.91 39.34
N PHE A 236 -45.99 3.19 40.45
CA PHE A 236 -44.65 3.76 40.44
C PHE A 236 -43.61 2.82 39.79
N GLU A 237 -43.63 1.53 40.15
CA GLU A 237 -42.77 0.51 39.54
C GLU A 237 -43.03 0.36 38.03
N ASN A 238 -44.29 0.40 37.60
CA ASN A 238 -44.66 0.28 36.20
C ASN A 238 -44.19 1.49 35.37
N ASN A 239 -44.30 2.69 35.94
CA ASN A 239 -43.76 3.91 35.32
C ASN A 239 -42.23 3.88 35.21
N GLN A 240 -41.54 3.36 36.22
CA GLN A 240 -40.08 3.16 36.15
C GLN A 240 -39.71 2.14 35.07
N LEU A 241 -40.45 1.03 34.96
CA LEU A 241 -40.21 0.03 33.92
C LEU A 241 -40.46 0.59 32.52
N ALA A 242 -41.52 1.37 32.33
CA ALA A 242 -41.80 2.04 31.07
C ALA A 242 -40.67 3.02 30.67
N SER A 243 -40.18 3.81 31.63
CA SER A 243 -39.03 4.70 31.43
C SER A 243 -37.78 3.93 31.00
N LYS A 244 -37.47 2.82 31.70
CA LYS A 244 -36.32 1.97 31.38
C LYS A 244 -36.44 1.32 29.99
N ASN A 245 -37.63 0.89 29.59
CA ASN A 245 -37.87 0.33 28.26
C ASN A 245 -37.70 1.38 27.15
N ASN A 246 -38.16 2.61 27.38
CA ASN A 246 -37.95 3.70 26.44
C ASN A 246 -36.46 4.07 26.30
N GLN A 247 -35.71 4.04 27.40
CA GLN A 247 -34.26 4.23 27.39
C GLN A 247 -33.57 3.11 26.59
N LEU A 248 -33.90 1.85 26.84
CA LEU A 248 -33.29 0.72 26.13
C LEU A 248 -33.63 0.74 24.63
N ALA A 249 -34.84 1.18 24.26
CA ALA A 249 -35.23 1.37 22.87
C ALA A 249 -34.40 2.48 22.17
N SER A 250 -34.10 3.58 22.87
CA SER A 250 -33.28 4.65 22.30
C SER A 250 -31.81 4.24 22.17
N GLU A 251 -31.27 3.51 23.15
CA GLU A 251 -29.92 2.93 23.10
C GLU A 251 -29.77 1.95 21.94
N ASN A 252 -30.72 1.03 21.75
CA ASN A 252 -30.73 0.11 20.61
C ASN A 252 -30.78 0.83 19.26
N LYS A 253 -31.54 1.93 19.17
CA LYS A 253 -31.61 2.73 17.94
C LYS A 253 -30.27 3.39 17.62
N ILE A 254 -29.56 3.89 18.62
CA ILE A 254 -28.22 4.47 18.46
C ILE A 254 -27.21 3.40 18.03
N GLN A 255 -27.24 2.23 18.67
CA GLN A 255 -26.36 1.11 18.30
C GLN A 255 -26.60 0.65 16.86
N LEU A 256 -27.87 0.55 16.43
CA LEU A 256 -28.20 0.16 15.06
C LEU A 256 -27.69 1.20 14.05
N ALA A 257 -27.82 2.50 14.35
CA ALA A 257 -27.27 3.55 13.49
C ALA A 257 -25.74 3.47 13.39
N GLN A 258 -25.06 3.17 14.49
CA GLN A 258 -23.60 2.99 14.51
C GLN A 258 -23.16 1.77 13.68
N ILE A 259 -23.87 0.64 13.78
CA ILE A 259 -23.59 -0.57 12.98
C ILE A 259 -23.77 -0.27 11.48
N THR A 260 -24.83 0.45 11.10
CA THR A 260 -25.08 0.83 9.71
C THR A 260 -23.96 1.71 9.15
N LEU A 261 -23.45 2.67 9.94
CA LEU A 261 -22.32 3.50 9.52
C LEU A 261 -21.03 2.69 9.32
N LEU A 262 -20.76 1.73 10.22
CA LEU A 262 -19.60 0.84 10.08
C LEU A 262 -19.72 -0.05 8.84
N GLN A 263 -20.92 -0.55 8.52
CA GLN A 263 -21.13 -1.34 7.30
C GLN A 263 -20.86 -0.53 6.02
N LEU A 264 -21.22 0.76 6.01
CA LEU A 264 -20.97 1.65 4.88
C LEU A 264 -19.46 1.94 4.70
N ASP A 265 -18.72 2.14 5.81
CA ASP A 265 -17.26 2.29 5.77
C ASP A 265 -16.56 1.01 5.26
N ILE A 266 -17.02 -0.17 5.70
CA ILE A 266 -16.51 -1.45 5.21
C ILE A 266 -16.76 -1.60 3.70
N ALA A 267 -17.96 -1.27 3.22
CA ALA A 267 -18.30 -1.35 1.80
C ALA A 267 -17.43 -0.39 0.96
N SER A 268 -17.25 0.85 1.42
CA SER A 268 -16.38 1.83 0.76
C SER A 268 -14.92 1.35 0.69
N LYS A 269 -14.39 0.80 1.79
CA LYS A 269 -13.03 0.24 1.80
C LYS A 269 -12.88 -0.99 0.90
N GLN A 270 -13.93 -1.79 0.74
CA GLN A 270 -13.92 -2.93 -0.19
C GLN A 270 -13.85 -2.46 -1.66
N GLU A 271 -14.55 -1.39 -2.01
CA GLU A 271 -14.47 -0.77 -3.34
C GLU A 271 -13.08 -0.22 -3.63
N ASP A 272 -12.47 0.49 -2.68
CA ASP A 272 -11.10 1.00 -2.80
C ASP A 272 -10.07 -0.13 -2.99
N LEU A 273 -10.21 -1.23 -2.24
CA LEU A 273 -9.35 -2.39 -2.38
C LEU A 273 -9.52 -3.07 -3.75
N ALA A 274 -10.75 -3.18 -4.25
CA ALA A 274 -11.03 -3.72 -5.58
C ALA A 274 -10.43 -2.83 -6.68
N SER A 275 -10.56 -1.50 -6.55
CA SER A 275 -9.97 -0.53 -7.48
C SER A 275 -8.44 -0.66 -7.54
N LYS A 276 -7.77 -0.70 -6.38
CA LYS A 276 -6.31 -0.91 -6.29
C LYS A 276 -5.87 -2.27 -6.85
N GLN A 277 -6.67 -3.31 -6.64
CA GLN A 277 -6.38 -4.63 -7.19
C GLN A 277 -6.42 -4.60 -8.73
N GLU A 278 -7.35 -3.85 -9.32
CA GLU A 278 -7.45 -3.73 -10.78
C GLU A 278 -6.29 -2.90 -11.36
N GLU A 279 -5.93 -1.79 -10.71
CA GLU A 279 -4.74 -1.00 -11.08
C GLU A 279 -3.47 -1.85 -11.08
N MET A 280 -3.31 -2.70 -10.05
CA MET A 280 -2.16 -3.60 -9.93
C MET A 280 -2.11 -4.63 -11.07
N LYS A 281 -3.27 -5.17 -11.49
CA LYS A 281 -3.31 -6.10 -12.63
C LYS A 281 -2.91 -5.42 -13.94
N GLU A 282 -3.37 -4.19 -14.16
CA GLU A 282 -3.02 -3.46 -15.39
C GLU A 282 -1.52 -3.13 -15.42
N LEU A 283 -0.93 -2.75 -14.28
CA LEU A 283 0.52 -2.55 -14.16
C LEU A 283 1.30 -3.85 -14.44
N GLN A 284 0.84 -5.00 -13.93
CA GLN A 284 1.45 -6.30 -14.22
C GLN A 284 1.38 -6.64 -15.71
N LYS A 285 0.22 -6.40 -16.34
CA LYS A 285 0.03 -6.62 -17.77
C LYS A 285 0.96 -5.73 -18.61
N GLN A 286 1.04 -4.44 -18.28
CA GLN A 286 1.95 -3.52 -18.95
C GLN A 286 3.43 -3.94 -18.82
N ALA A 287 3.82 -4.45 -17.66
CA ALA A 287 5.17 -4.97 -17.43
C ALA A 287 5.46 -6.21 -18.31
N LEU A 288 4.50 -7.13 -18.40
CA LEU A 288 4.61 -8.31 -19.28
C LEU A 288 4.69 -7.92 -20.76
N ASP A 289 3.90 -6.94 -21.21
CA ASP A 289 3.94 -6.45 -22.59
C ASP A 289 5.31 -5.82 -22.92
N ARG A 290 5.89 -5.05 -21.99
CA ARG A 290 7.24 -4.50 -22.15
C ARG A 290 8.31 -5.59 -22.22
N LEU A 291 8.19 -6.65 -21.41
CA LEU A 291 9.10 -7.79 -21.46
C LEU A 291 9.02 -8.51 -22.81
N ALA A 292 7.81 -8.71 -23.35
CA ALA A 292 7.63 -9.31 -24.67
C ALA A 292 8.27 -8.46 -25.78
N GLN A 293 8.12 -7.14 -25.74
CA GLN A 293 8.78 -6.22 -26.69
C GLN A 293 10.31 -6.31 -26.60
N LEU A 294 10.88 -6.36 -25.39
CA LEU A 294 12.31 -6.50 -25.19
C LEU A 294 12.82 -7.85 -25.71
N GLN A 295 12.11 -8.94 -25.44
CA GLN A 295 12.44 -10.26 -25.98
C GLN A 295 12.45 -10.28 -27.50
N ASN A 296 11.42 -9.70 -28.13
CA ASN A 296 11.35 -9.56 -29.59
C ASN A 296 12.51 -8.71 -30.15
N GLY A 297 12.87 -7.62 -29.47
CA GLY A 297 13.99 -6.77 -29.86
C GLY A 297 15.34 -7.50 -29.76
N VAL A 298 15.58 -8.21 -28.67
CA VAL A 298 16.79 -9.04 -28.49
C VAL A 298 16.85 -10.12 -29.57
N GLN A 299 15.73 -10.80 -29.84
CA GLN A 299 15.70 -11.84 -30.87
C GLN A 299 15.96 -11.26 -32.27
N ALA A 300 15.41 -10.10 -32.61
CA ALA A 300 15.69 -9.42 -33.87
C ALA A 300 17.17 -9.04 -34.02
N ILE A 301 17.81 -8.56 -32.95
CA ILE A 301 19.25 -8.27 -32.92
C ILE A 301 20.06 -9.56 -33.10
N LEU A 302 19.69 -10.63 -32.41
CA LEU A 302 20.37 -11.92 -32.53
C LEU A 302 20.23 -12.53 -33.93
N THR A 303 19.05 -12.44 -34.57
CA THR A 303 18.85 -12.91 -35.95
C THR A 303 19.59 -12.03 -36.96
N GLN A 304 19.56 -10.70 -36.79
CA GLN A 304 20.33 -9.79 -37.65
C GLN A 304 21.82 -10.05 -37.53
N THR A 305 22.32 -10.27 -36.31
CA THR A 305 23.73 -10.59 -36.13
C THR A 305 24.03 -11.94 -36.78
N TYR A 306 23.23 -13.00 -36.58
CA TYR A 306 23.46 -14.33 -37.18
C TYR A 306 23.49 -14.35 -38.71
N GLU A 307 22.68 -13.52 -39.37
CA GLU A 307 22.76 -13.36 -40.83
C GLU A 307 23.95 -12.49 -41.27
N LEU A 308 24.44 -11.60 -40.39
CA LEU A 308 25.63 -10.80 -40.62
C LEU A 308 26.95 -11.57 -40.38
N HIS A 309 27.04 -12.60 -39.52
CA HIS A 309 28.33 -13.28 -39.31
C HIS A 309 28.82 -14.08 -40.52
N GLU A 310 27.93 -14.37 -41.47
CA GLU A 310 28.35 -14.97 -42.73
C GLU A 310 28.87 -13.90 -43.71
N TYR A 311 28.45 -12.62 -43.62
CA TYR A 311 29.02 -11.48 -44.37
C TYR A 311 28.60 -10.09 -43.80
N PRO A 312 29.41 -9.37 -42.99
CA PRO A 312 29.04 -8.04 -42.55
C PRO A 312 30.09 -6.99 -42.96
N ILE A 313 29.72 -6.08 -43.85
CA ILE A 313 30.48 -4.90 -44.35
C ILE A 313 31.15 -5.18 -45.71
N PRO A 314 30.87 -4.37 -46.75
CA PRO A 314 31.67 -4.38 -47.97
C PRO A 314 33.09 -3.94 -47.61
N ARG A 315 33.99 -4.91 -47.42
CA ARG A 315 35.40 -4.66 -47.17
C ARG A 315 35.92 -3.84 -48.34
N LEU A 316 36.24 -2.57 -48.09
CA LEU A 316 36.84 -1.72 -49.11
C LEU A 316 38.10 -2.42 -49.60
N PHE A 317 38.24 -2.55 -50.91
CA PHE A 317 39.42 -3.17 -51.49
C PHE A 317 40.03 -2.26 -52.56
N ILE A 318 41.33 -2.41 -52.73
CA ILE A 318 42.11 -1.80 -53.79
C ILE A 318 42.80 -2.89 -54.59
N VAL A 319 42.91 -2.68 -55.90
CA VAL A 319 43.64 -3.58 -56.80
C VAL A 319 44.96 -2.92 -57.17
N LEU A 320 46.07 -3.61 -56.91
CA LEU A 320 47.42 -3.15 -57.21
C LEU A 320 48.15 -4.17 -58.10
N PRO A 321 49.11 -3.74 -58.94
CA PRO A 321 49.99 -4.67 -59.65
C PRO A 321 50.78 -5.52 -58.67
N ASP A 322 50.95 -6.81 -58.98
CA ASP A 322 51.71 -7.75 -58.16
C ASP A 322 53.21 -7.38 -58.12
N ASP A 323 53.79 -7.08 -59.28
CA ASP A 323 55.18 -6.66 -59.41
C ASP A 323 55.27 -5.21 -59.92
N ARG A 324 55.95 -4.36 -59.14
CA ARG A 324 56.19 -2.95 -59.50
C ARG A 324 57.28 -2.80 -60.57
N SER A 325 58.17 -3.77 -60.67
CA SER A 325 59.36 -3.71 -61.53
C SER A 325 59.05 -4.11 -62.99
N SER A 326 58.04 -4.96 -63.19
CA SER A 326 57.65 -5.45 -64.51
C SER A 326 56.44 -4.72 -65.10
N TRP A 327 56.01 -3.60 -64.51
CA TRP A 327 54.80 -2.89 -64.94
C TRP A 327 54.99 -2.24 -66.32
N ASN A 328 54.24 -2.73 -67.31
CA ASN A 328 54.18 -2.11 -68.64
C ASN A 328 52.85 -1.37 -68.83
N PRO A 329 52.83 -0.03 -68.95
CA PRO A 329 51.59 0.73 -69.15
C PRO A 329 50.95 0.52 -70.52
N LEU A 330 51.70 0.01 -71.51
CA LEU A 330 51.18 -0.27 -72.84
C LEU A 330 50.43 -1.61 -72.93
N ASP A 331 50.65 -2.49 -71.95
CA ASP A 331 50.04 -3.82 -71.91
C ASP A 331 49.43 -4.08 -70.53
N PHE A 332 48.36 -3.34 -70.23
CA PHE A 332 47.71 -3.34 -68.93
C PHE A 332 47.26 -4.73 -68.49
N PHE A 333 46.81 -5.57 -69.42
CA PHE A 333 46.19 -6.87 -69.12
C PHE A 333 47.18 -8.04 -69.05
N SER A 334 48.41 -7.87 -69.52
CA SER A 334 49.48 -8.87 -69.31
C SER A 334 50.10 -8.78 -67.91
N ASN A 335 49.80 -7.73 -67.15
CA ASN A 335 50.25 -7.60 -65.76
C ASN A 335 49.39 -8.46 -64.82
N LYS A 336 50.03 -9.05 -63.80
CA LYS A 336 49.32 -9.71 -62.69
C LYS A 336 48.82 -8.66 -61.71
N PHE A 337 47.58 -8.82 -61.25
CA PHE A 337 46.94 -7.93 -60.28
C PHE A 337 46.59 -8.68 -59.01
N ARG A 338 46.72 -7.99 -57.88
CA ARG A 338 46.31 -8.47 -56.57
C ARG A 338 45.29 -7.55 -55.92
N LEU A 339 44.30 -8.15 -55.29
CA LEU A 339 43.28 -7.47 -54.49
C LEU A 339 43.73 -7.40 -53.03
N TYR A 340 43.73 -6.20 -52.47
CA TYR A 340 44.04 -5.94 -51.07
C TYR A 340 42.84 -5.32 -50.38
N PHE A 341 42.52 -5.76 -49.17
CA PHE A 341 41.51 -5.14 -48.33
C PHE A 341 42.11 -3.99 -47.53
N LEU A 342 41.34 -2.92 -47.35
CA LEU A 342 41.68 -1.81 -46.47
C LEU A 342 41.28 -2.18 -45.02
N CYS A 343 42.11 -1.80 -44.04
CA CYS A 343 41.77 -1.92 -42.62
C CYS A 343 40.64 -0.92 -42.31
N GLU A 344 39.58 -1.39 -41.66
CA GLU A 344 38.47 -0.55 -41.16
C GLU A 344 38.83 0.19 -39.85
N CYS A 345 40.11 0.25 -39.56
CA CYS A 345 40.71 0.68 -38.31
C CYS A 345 40.73 2.22 -38.27
N GLY A 346 39.55 2.82 -38.01
CA GLY A 346 39.35 4.27 -37.91
C GLY A 346 39.48 4.81 -36.47
N GLU A 347 39.16 6.09 -36.28
CA GLU A 347 39.24 6.76 -34.96
C GLU A 347 38.43 6.04 -33.86
N HIS A 348 37.33 5.38 -34.21
CA HIS A 348 36.48 4.63 -33.29
C HIS A 348 37.13 3.35 -32.73
N THR A 349 38.20 2.86 -33.37
CA THR A 349 39.00 1.71 -32.91
C THR A 349 40.26 2.12 -32.14
N LYS A 350 40.53 3.43 -32.02
CA LYS A 350 41.75 3.94 -31.40
C LYS A 350 41.73 3.65 -29.90
N ALA A 351 42.56 2.70 -29.47
CA ALA A 351 42.85 2.52 -28.04
C ALA A 351 43.37 3.85 -27.48
N THR A 352 42.85 4.26 -26.32
CA THR A 352 42.99 5.59 -25.69
C THR A 352 44.44 6.04 -25.44
N LYS A 353 45.44 5.20 -25.70
CA LYS A 353 46.87 5.44 -25.50
C LYS A 353 47.76 5.18 -26.73
N SER A 354 47.18 4.90 -27.90
CA SER A 354 47.97 4.65 -29.11
C SER A 354 48.26 5.95 -29.87
N ASN A 355 49.55 6.29 -30.02
CA ASN A 355 50.02 7.42 -30.84
C ASN A 355 50.14 7.08 -32.34
N ILE A 356 49.61 5.92 -32.77
CA ILE A 356 49.67 5.51 -34.16
C ILE A 356 48.57 6.27 -34.94
N PRO A 357 48.91 7.02 -36.00
CA PRO A 357 47.93 7.69 -36.83
C PRO A 357 47.05 6.64 -37.53
N HIS A 358 45.76 6.62 -37.21
CA HIS A 358 44.76 5.72 -37.81
C HIS A 358 44.33 6.26 -39.19
N ARG A 359 45.27 6.29 -40.13
CA ARG A 359 45.01 6.56 -41.56
C ARG A 359 44.59 5.28 -42.27
N ILE A 360 43.83 5.40 -43.36
CA ILE A 360 43.49 4.26 -44.22
C ILE A 360 44.77 3.52 -44.60
N HIS A 361 44.84 2.23 -44.31
CA HIS A 361 45.98 1.37 -44.58
C HIS A 361 45.50 0.00 -45.05
N LEU A 362 46.38 -0.78 -45.67
CA LEU A 362 46.07 -2.14 -46.07
C LEU A 362 45.95 -3.02 -44.82
N ALA A 363 44.95 -3.89 -44.79
CA ALA A 363 44.89 -4.95 -43.81
C ALA A 363 46.13 -5.85 -43.94
N LYS A 364 46.59 -6.44 -42.83
CA LYS A 364 47.81 -7.26 -42.78
C LYS A 364 47.58 -8.63 -43.43
N HIS A 365 47.55 -8.68 -44.76
CA HIS A 365 47.48 -9.90 -45.57
C HIS A 365 48.26 -9.73 -46.88
N GLU A 366 48.56 -10.85 -47.56
CA GLU A 366 49.41 -10.88 -48.77
C GLU A 366 48.72 -10.40 -50.06
N GLY A 367 47.44 -10.07 -49.99
CA GLY A 367 46.58 -9.85 -51.15
C GLY A 367 46.01 -11.16 -51.72
N TYR A 368 45.09 -11.04 -52.67
CA TYR A 368 44.50 -12.16 -53.41
C TYR A 368 44.79 -12.00 -54.90
N ASP A 369 45.33 -13.04 -55.54
CA ASP A 369 45.60 -13.04 -56.97
C ASP A 369 44.29 -12.97 -57.79
N ILE A 370 44.26 -12.09 -58.79
CA ILE A 370 43.13 -11.97 -59.71
C ILE A 370 43.43 -12.80 -60.96
N GLU A 371 42.86 -14.00 -61.04
CA GLU A 371 43.08 -14.95 -62.14
C GLU A 371 42.56 -14.44 -63.49
N ARG A 372 41.47 -13.65 -63.47
CA ARG A 372 40.80 -13.14 -64.68
C ARG A 372 40.60 -11.62 -64.60
N PRO A 373 41.67 -10.82 -64.82
CA PRO A 373 41.63 -9.36 -64.66
C PRO A 373 40.56 -8.70 -65.54
N ASN A 374 40.38 -9.17 -66.77
CA ASN A 374 39.39 -8.62 -67.71
C ASN A 374 37.96 -8.69 -67.15
N GLU A 375 37.54 -9.87 -66.70
CA GLU A 375 36.20 -10.09 -66.14
C GLU A 375 36.03 -9.31 -64.82
N PHE A 376 37.08 -9.31 -63.99
CA PHE A 376 37.08 -8.58 -62.74
C PHE A 376 36.88 -7.08 -62.95
N PHE A 377 37.67 -6.45 -63.83
CA PHE A 377 37.54 -5.01 -64.10
C PHE A 377 36.29 -4.66 -64.88
N GLN A 378 35.73 -5.58 -65.67
CA GLN A 378 34.43 -5.38 -66.29
C GLN A 378 33.32 -5.30 -65.24
N GLN A 379 33.38 -6.14 -64.21
CA GLN A 379 32.37 -6.18 -63.15
C GLN A 379 32.58 -5.10 -62.07
N TYR A 380 33.84 -4.85 -61.66
CA TYR A 380 34.19 -4.01 -60.51
C TYR A 380 35.00 -2.77 -60.86
N GLY A 381 35.32 -2.52 -62.14
CA GLY A 381 36.18 -1.40 -62.54
C GLY A 381 35.63 -0.03 -62.15
N SER A 382 34.32 0.18 -62.24
CA SER A 382 33.68 1.43 -61.79
C SER A 382 33.83 1.67 -60.29
N TYR A 383 33.73 0.60 -59.49
CA TYR A 383 33.97 0.63 -58.06
C TYR A 383 35.43 0.96 -57.76
N VAL A 384 36.38 0.24 -58.37
CA VAL A 384 37.83 0.48 -58.18
C VAL A 384 38.19 1.94 -58.52
N LEU A 385 37.68 2.48 -59.63
CA LEU A 385 37.91 3.88 -60.01
C LEU A 385 37.31 4.88 -59.02
N THR A 386 36.18 4.55 -58.40
CA THR A 386 35.55 5.39 -57.38
C THR A 386 36.39 5.41 -56.11
N ILE A 387 36.86 4.25 -55.65
CA ILE A 387 37.75 4.16 -54.48
C ILE A 387 39.07 4.90 -54.73
N LEU A 388 39.69 4.74 -55.91
CA LEU A 388 40.92 5.45 -56.27
C LEU A 388 40.77 6.98 -56.33
N LYS A 389 39.55 7.51 -56.49
CA LYS A 389 39.27 8.96 -56.43
C LYS A 389 39.04 9.46 -55.01
N MET A 390 38.67 8.57 -54.09
CA MET A 390 38.41 8.88 -52.68
C MET A 390 39.68 8.80 -51.82
N LEU A 391 40.65 8.02 -52.26
CA LEU A 391 42.01 7.96 -51.72
C LEU A 391 42.86 9.10 -52.27
#